data_AF-A0AAW4KR55-F1
#
_entry.id   AF-A0AAW4KR55-F1
#
_cell.length_a   1.000
_cell.length_b   1.000
_cell.length_c   1.000
_cell.angle_alpha   90.00
_cell.angle_beta   90.00
_cell.angle_gamma   90.00
#
_symmetry.space_group_name_H-M   'P 1'
#
loop_
_entity.id
_entity.type
_entity.pdbx_description
1 polymer ?
#
loop_
_entity_poly.entity_id
_entity_poly.type
_entity_poly.pdbx_seq_one_letter_code
_entity_poly.pdbx_strand_id
1 'polypeptide(L)'
;TFSGVPDGYGQPLTTLLNTADLAYQGARQLNSDGKWAYNWYLFLPLGMALENRKSIELLHFPPDYSLTQAQDYLESATTDRWATLLSENGVP
;
A
#
# COMPACT_ATOMS: atom_id res chain seq x y z
N THR A 1 19.13 8.89 -7.82
CA THR A 1 18.11 9.77 -8.44
C THR A 1 17.18 8.90 -9.25
N PHE A 2 15.87 9.15 -9.19
CA PHE A 2 14.86 8.37 -9.90
C PHE A 2 14.56 9.04 -11.25
N SER A 3 14.34 8.26 -12.29
CA SER A 3 13.98 8.74 -13.63
C SER A 3 12.50 8.49 -13.92
N GLY A 4 11.84 9.40 -14.65
CA GLY A 4 10.41 9.25 -15.01
C GLY A 4 9.44 9.57 -13.87
N VAL A 5 9.90 10.28 -12.84
CA VAL A 5 9.10 10.71 -11.68
C VAL A 5 9.36 12.19 -11.39
N PRO A 6 8.46 12.88 -10.67
CA PRO A 6 8.68 14.27 -10.28
C PRO A 6 9.95 14.48 -9.45
N ASP A 7 10.50 15.69 -9.52
CA ASP A 7 11.61 16.09 -8.65
C ASP A 7 11.22 15.93 -7.18
N GLY A 8 12.13 15.37 -6.39
CA GLY A 8 11.88 15.13 -4.97
C GLY A 8 11.14 13.83 -4.63
N TYR A 9 10.71 13.03 -5.62
CA TYR A 9 10.02 11.73 -5.41
C TYR A 9 10.74 10.77 -4.45
N GLY A 10 12.07 10.88 -4.31
CA GLY A 10 12.82 10.08 -3.35
C GLY A 10 12.44 10.31 -1.89
N GLN A 11 11.94 11.49 -1.53
CA GLN A 11 11.54 11.83 -0.16
C GLN A 11 10.32 11.04 0.33
N PRO A 12 9.16 11.06 -0.36
CA PRO A 12 8.01 10.27 0.06
C PRO A 12 8.31 8.77 0.05
N LEU A 13 9.10 8.27 -0.91
CA LEU A 13 9.56 6.87 -0.90
C LEU A 13 10.41 6.53 0.31
N THR A 14 11.40 7.36 0.64
CA THR A 14 12.24 7.17 1.83
C THR A 14 11.40 7.20 3.10
N THR A 15 10.40 8.09 3.16
CA THR A 15 9.48 8.22 4.30
C THR A 15 8.63 6.97 4.46
N LEU A 16 8.09 6.42 3.36
CA LEU A 16 7.36 5.15 3.36
C LEU A 16 8.24 4.02 3.91
N LEU A 17 9.46 3.87 3.39
CA LEU A 17 10.38 2.80 3.80
C LEU A 17 10.82 2.93 5.27
N ASN A 18 11.11 4.14 5.74
CA ASN A 18 11.43 4.35 7.16
C ASN A 18 10.25 4.02 8.07
N THR A 19 9.03 4.36 7.65
CA THR A 19 7.79 4.02 8.38
C THR A 19 7.56 2.51 8.37
N ALA A 20 7.85 1.84 7.25
CA ALA A 20 7.80 0.39 7.11
C ALA A 20 8.72 -0.32 8.10
N ASP A 21 9.97 0.13 8.22
CA ASP A 21 10.93 -0.42 9.18
C ASP A 21 10.43 -0.29 10.62
N LEU A 22 9.87 0.86 10.98
CA LEU A 22 9.29 1.08 12.32
C LEU A 22 8.10 0.15 12.58
N ALA A 23 7.19 0.02 11.60
CA ALA A 23 6.04 -0.89 11.70
C ALA A 23 6.48 -2.36 11.83
N TYR A 24 7.50 -2.77 11.07
CA TYR A 24 8.07 -4.11 11.15
C TYR A 24 8.69 -4.39 12.52
N GLN A 25 9.46 -3.46 13.07
CA GLN A 25 10.01 -3.58 14.42
C GLN A 25 8.90 -3.72 15.48
N GLY A 26 7.85 -2.88 15.39
CA GLY A 26 6.69 -2.97 16.27
C GLY A 26 5.94 -4.30 16.17
N ALA A 27 5.70 -4.78 14.94
CA ALA A 27 5.06 -6.07 14.70
C ALA A 27 5.88 -7.23 15.27
N ARG A 28 7.21 -7.21 15.08
CA ARG A 28 8.12 -8.20 15.68
C ARG A 28 8.07 -8.17 17.21
N GLN A 29 8.06 -6.99 17.83
CA GLN A 29 7.96 -6.87 19.28
C GLN A 29 6.60 -7.40 19.80
N LEU A 30 5.50 -7.02 19.14
CA LEU A 30 4.16 -7.52 19.48
C LEU A 30 4.08 -9.06 19.39
N ASN A 31 4.73 -9.65 18.39
CA ASN A 31 4.80 -11.10 18.24
C ASN A 31 5.64 -11.73 19.36
N SER A 32 6.81 -11.17 19.65
CA SER A 32 7.66 -11.61 20.77
C SER A 32 6.94 -11.52 22.13
N ASP A 33 6.07 -10.52 22.30
CA ASP A 33 5.25 -10.33 23.50
C ASP A 33 4.05 -11.31 23.59
N GLY A 34 3.81 -12.14 22.57
CA GLY A 34 2.64 -13.01 22.50
C GLY A 34 1.31 -12.27 22.25
N LYS A 35 1.37 -11.02 21.80
CA LYS A 35 0.19 -10.16 21.53
C LYS A 35 -0.23 -10.14 20.07
N TRP A 36 0.57 -10.72 19.18
CA TRP A 36 0.26 -10.83 17.76
C TRP A 36 -0.71 -11.98 17.50
N ALA A 37 -1.88 -11.70 16.93
CA ALA A 37 -2.83 -12.75 16.57
C ALA A 37 -2.32 -13.53 15.33
N TYR A 38 -2.57 -14.83 15.29
CA TYR A 38 -2.09 -15.71 14.22
C TYR A 38 -2.59 -15.31 12.81
N ASN A 39 -3.72 -14.62 12.73
CA ASN A 39 -4.35 -14.17 11.50
C ASN A 39 -4.00 -12.70 11.15
N TRP A 40 -3.08 -12.08 11.87
CA TRP A 40 -2.59 -10.74 11.55
C TRP A 40 -1.40 -10.81 10.62
N TYR A 41 -1.42 -9.91 9.64
CA TYR A 41 -0.38 -9.77 8.63
C TYR A 41 -0.02 -8.28 8.50
N LEU A 42 1.28 -8.00 8.35
CA LEU A 42 1.78 -6.67 8.06
C LEU A 42 2.09 -6.59 6.57
N PHE A 43 1.51 -5.61 5.88
CA PHE A 43 1.78 -5.33 4.47
C PHE A 43 2.12 -3.87 4.28
N LEU A 44 2.99 -3.60 3.31
CA LEU A 44 3.16 -2.25 2.80
C LEU A 44 2.08 -1.98 1.76
N PRO A 45 1.57 -0.74 1.67
CA PRO A 45 0.61 -0.35 0.65
C PRO A 45 1.31 -0.18 -0.72
N LEU A 46 2.00 -1.22 -1.18
CA LEU A 46 2.68 -1.23 -2.47
C LEU A 46 1.65 -1.03 -3.58
N GLY A 47 2.01 -0.23 -4.58
CA GLY A 47 1.11 0.13 -5.68
C GLY A 47 0.16 1.29 -5.42
N MET A 48 0.18 1.86 -4.22
CA MET A 48 -0.59 3.07 -3.93
C MET A 48 0.24 4.32 -4.18
N ALA A 49 -0.43 5.39 -4.62
CA ALA A 49 0.21 6.69 -4.83
C ALA A 49 0.84 7.20 -3.51
N LEU A 50 2.12 7.58 -3.58
CA LEU A 50 2.89 8.08 -2.43
C LEU A 50 2.61 9.56 -2.13
N GLU A 51 2.09 10.31 -3.10
CA GLU A 51 1.77 11.73 -2.98
C GLU A 51 0.32 12.01 -3.40
N ASN A 52 -0.29 13.03 -2.81
CA ASN A 52 -1.64 13.53 -3.13
C ASN A 52 -2.75 12.47 -3.09
N ARG A 53 -2.60 11.45 -2.24
CA ARG A 53 -3.58 10.36 -2.10
C ARG A 53 -4.87 10.85 -1.46
N LYS A 54 -5.89 11.09 -2.29
CA LYS A 54 -7.28 11.26 -1.86
C LYS A 54 -8.04 9.95 -2.05
N SER A 55 -7.84 8.99 -1.14
CA SER A 55 -8.56 7.71 -1.15
C SER A 55 -9.39 7.54 0.11
N ILE A 56 -10.65 7.12 -0.04
CA ILE A 56 -11.43 6.51 1.05
C ILE A 56 -11.36 5.01 0.82
N GLU A 57 -10.55 4.30 1.60
CA GLU A 57 -10.43 2.85 1.52
C GLU A 57 -11.24 2.21 2.65
N LEU A 58 -12.38 1.64 2.28
CA LEU A 58 -13.13 0.77 3.15
C LEU A 58 -12.47 -0.61 3.08
N LEU A 59 -11.51 -0.87 3.97
CA LEU A 59 -10.79 -2.15 4.08
C LEU A 59 -11.70 -3.22 4.71
N HIS A 60 -12.68 -3.69 3.95
CA HIS A 60 -13.42 -4.91 4.25
C HIS A 60 -12.92 -6.01 3.32
N PHE A 61 -11.68 -6.47 3.57
CA PHE A 61 -10.80 -7.36 2.78
C PHE A 61 -9.87 -6.65 1.78
N PRO A 62 -8.58 -7.02 1.73
CA PRO A 62 -7.96 -7.30 0.45
C PRO A 62 -8.48 -8.67 -0.04
N PRO A 63 -8.97 -8.79 -1.27
CA PRO A 63 -9.36 -10.09 -1.81
C PRO A 63 -8.18 -11.06 -1.78
N ASP A 64 -8.44 -12.37 -1.69
CA ASP A 64 -7.41 -13.40 -1.49
C ASP A 64 -6.19 -13.24 -2.41
N TYR A 65 -6.38 -12.77 -3.65
CA TYR A 65 -5.28 -12.53 -4.60
C TYR A 65 -4.31 -11.42 -4.15
N SER A 66 -4.80 -10.32 -3.55
CA SER A 66 -3.94 -9.26 -2.99
C SER A 66 -3.19 -9.73 -1.75
N LEU A 67 -3.76 -10.65 -0.96
CA LEU A 67 -3.10 -11.21 0.23
C LEU A 67 -2.11 -12.33 -0.09
N THR A 68 -2.45 -13.19 -1.05
CA THR A 68 -1.77 -14.49 -1.25
C THR A 68 -0.87 -14.54 -2.48
N GLN A 69 -1.03 -13.65 -3.46
CA GLN A 69 -0.28 -13.71 -4.73
C GLN A 69 0.69 -12.55 -4.88
N ALA A 70 0.18 -11.31 -4.93
CA ALA A 70 1.00 -10.14 -5.26
C ALA A 70 1.50 -9.38 -4.02
N GLN A 71 0.69 -9.31 -2.95
CA GLN A 71 0.94 -8.42 -1.80
C GLN A 71 1.16 -6.95 -2.21
N ASP A 72 0.64 -6.58 -3.38
CA ASP A 72 0.60 -5.23 -3.89
C ASP A 72 -0.79 -4.91 -4.45
N TYR A 73 -1.07 -3.62 -4.53
CA TYR A 73 -2.29 -3.07 -5.11
C TYR A 73 -2.13 -2.70 -6.59
N LEU A 74 -0.94 -2.91 -7.19
CA LEU A 74 -0.72 -2.62 -8.62
C LEU A 74 -1.56 -3.55 -9.50
N GLU A 75 -1.75 -4.80 -9.08
CA GLU A 75 -2.56 -5.77 -9.81
C GLU A 75 -3.99 -5.91 -9.26
N SER A 76 -4.48 -4.90 -8.52
CA SER A 76 -5.83 -4.94 -7.99
C SER A 76 -6.87 -4.64 -9.08
N ALA A 77 -7.61 -5.66 -9.50
CA ALA A 77 -8.70 -5.51 -10.46
C ALA A 77 -9.76 -4.48 -10.01
N THR A 78 -9.94 -4.28 -8.70
CA THR A 78 -10.82 -3.24 -8.17
C THR A 78 -10.24 -1.85 -8.44
N THR A 79 -8.95 -1.64 -8.17
CA THR A 79 -8.25 -0.38 -8.45
C THR A 79 -8.29 -0.06 -9.95
N ASP A 80 -8.02 -1.04 -10.82
CA ASP A 80 -8.06 -0.85 -12.27
C ASP A 80 -9.44 -0.46 -12.78
N ARG A 81 -10.50 -1.08 -12.25
CA ARG A 81 -11.89 -0.75 -12.60
C ARG A 81 -12.26 0.67 -12.19
N TRP A 82 -11.85 1.11 -11.00
CA TRP A 82 -12.07 2.48 -10.55
C TRP A 82 -11.28 3.48 -11.37
N ALA A 83 -10.01 3.20 -11.67
CA ALA A 83 -9.17 4.04 -12.52
C ALA A 83 -9.76 4.17 -13.93
N THR A 84 -10.25 3.07 -14.50
CA THR A 84 -10.95 3.05 -15.79
C THR A 84 -12.21 3.89 -15.74
N LEU A 85 -13.08 3.68 -14.76
CA LEU A 85 -14.32 4.45 -14.60
C LEU A 85 -14.05 5.96 -14.48
N LEU A 86 -13.07 6.34 -13.66
CA LEU A 86 -12.69 7.74 -13.48
C LEU A 86 -12.16 8.34 -14.80
N SER A 87 -11.30 7.61 -15.50
CA SER A 87 -10.74 8.01 -16.80
C SER A 87 -11.83 8.19 -17.85
N GLU A 88 -12.77 7.25 -17.95
CA GLU A 88 -13.94 7.32 -18.86
C GLU A 88 -14.83 8.54 -18.57
N ASN A 89 -14.83 9.03 -17.32
CA ASN A 89 -15.59 10.21 -16.89
C ASN A 89 -14.75 11.50 -16.90
N GLY A 90 -13.57 11.50 -17.52
CA GLY A 90 -12.73 12.68 -17.70
C GLY A 90 -12.04 13.15 -16.41
N VAL A 91 -11.93 12.28 -15.41
CA VAL A 91 -11.12 12.53 -14.21
C VAL A 91 -9.71 11.98 -14.48
N PRO A 92 -8.69 12.86 -14.55
CA PRO A 92 -7.30 12.47 -14.77
C PRO A 92 -6.66 11.82 -13.53
#